data_AF-A0A6J7L2W8-F1
#
_entry.id   AF-A0A6J7L2W8-F1
#
_cell.length_a   1.000
_cell.length_b   1.000
_cell.length_c   1.000
_cell.angle_alpha   90.00
_cell.angle_beta   90.00
_cell.angle_gamma   90.00
#
_symmetry.space_group_name_H-M   'P 1'
#
loop_
_entity.id
_entity.type
_entity.pdbx_description
1 polymer ?
#
loop_
_entity_poly.entity_id
_entity_poly.type
_entity_poly.pdbx_seq_one_letter_code
_entity_poly.pdbx_strand_id
1 'polypeptide(L)'
;MNLATSKVEITAHNHGFAVAAPIEGNFSTVFGAGFVSHICLNDGVVEGLELLETPCFSVQYHPEAAAGPHDANYLFDHFVDLMQAVKSNA
;
A
#
# COMPACT_ATOMS: atom_id res chain seq x y z
N MET A 1 8.27 -1.60 -4.88
CA MET A 1 8.38 -3.03 -4.52
C MET A 1 7.44 -3.32 -3.38
N ASN A 2 6.64 -4.37 -3.50
CA ASN A 2 5.84 -4.90 -2.42
C ASN A 2 6.75 -5.70 -1.47
N LEU A 3 6.82 -5.31 -0.20
CA LEU A 3 7.77 -5.88 0.76
C LEU A 3 7.37 -7.29 1.23
N ALA A 4 6.07 -7.62 1.20
CA ALA A 4 5.58 -8.94 1.61
C ALA A 4 5.89 -10.02 0.56
N THR A 5 5.85 -9.65 -0.73
CA THR A 5 5.98 -10.61 -1.85
C THR A 5 7.31 -10.49 -2.59
N SER A 6 8.10 -9.45 -2.32
CA SER A 6 9.27 -9.05 -3.13
C SER A 6 8.96 -8.77 -4.61
N LYS A 7 7.67 -8.62 -4.98
CA LYS A 7 7.24 -8.31 -6.34
C LYS A 7 7.53 -6.84 -6.66
N VAL A 8 8.02 -6.59 -7.87
CA VAL A 8 8.22 -5.26 -8.43
C VAL A 8 7.10 -4.94 -9.41
N GLU A 9 6.65 -3.70 -9.39
CA GLU A 9 5.55 -3.18 -10.21
C GLU A 9 6.04 -1.87 -10.80
N ILE A 10 5.77 -1.65 -12.09
CA ILE A 10 5.94 -0.33 -12.69
C ILE A 10 4.61 0.39 -12.47
N THR A 11 4.66 1.61 -11.94
CA THR A 11 3.46 2.35 -11.49
C THR A 11 3.45 3.79 -11.98
N ALA A 12 2.27 4.42 -11.98
CA ALA A 12 2.08 5.82 -12.36
C ALA A 12 2.11 6.73 -11.11
N HIS A 13 2.86 7.83 -11.17
CA HIS A 13 3.11 8.71 -10.03
C HIS A 13 2.80 10.16 -10.39
N ASN A 14 2.20 10.90 -9.45
CA ASN A 14 2.03 12.35 -9.56
C ASN A 14 1.84 12.99 -8.16
N HIS A 15 2.86 12.89 -7.31
CA HIS A 15 2.86 13.49 -5.98
C HIS A 15 4.19 14.22 -5.71
N GLY A 16 4.13 15.27 -4.88
CA GLY A 16 5.30 16.09 -4.50
C GLY A 16 5.68 16.02 -3.02
N PHE A 17 4.93 15.23 -2.24
CA PHE A 17 5.16 14.95 -0.83
C PHE A 17 5.18 13.44 -0.63
N ALA A 18 5.91 12.95 0.37
CA ALA A 18 5.98 11.54 0.72
C ALA A 18 5.76 11.36 2.23
N VAL A 19 5.23 10.20 2.62
CA VAL A 19 5.03 9.86 4.03
C VAL A 19 6.35 9.40 4.64
N ALA A 20 6.69 9.94 5.81
CA ALA A 20 7.82 9.46 6.61
C ALA A 20 7.35 8.39 7.60
N ALA A 21 7.77 7.14 7.38
CA ALA A 21 7.53 6.02 8.29
C ALA A 21 8.75 5.09 8.35
N PRO A 22 8.96 4.34 9.45
CA PRO A 22 10.01 3.33 9.52
C PRO A 22 9.77 2.24 8.46
N ILE A 23 10.74 2.04 7.56
CA ILE A 23 10.65 1.02 6.49
C ILE A 23 10.68 -0.39 7.08
N GLU A 24 11.44 -0.58 8.15
CA GLU A 24 11.57 -1.87 8.84
C GLU A 24 10.69 -1.92 10.08
N GLY A 25 10.05 -3.07 10.29
CA GLY A 25 9.23 -3.35 11.45
C GLY A 25 7.88 -2.64 11.44
N ASN A 26 7.24 -2.65 12.61
CA ASN A 26 5.93 -2.03 12.81
C ASN A 26 6.10 -0.66 13.48
N PHE A 27 5.20 0.26 13.17
CA PHE A 27 5.08 1.56 13.82
C PHE A 27 3.69 1.74 14.44
N SER A 28 3.59 2.60 15.45
CA SER A 28 2.32 2.87 16.13
C SER A 28 1.58 4.04 15.50
N THR A 29 0.27 3.91 15.32
CA THR A 29 -0.64 4.99 14.93
C THR A 29 -1.79 5.11 15.93
N VAL A 30 -2.60 6.16 15.81
CA VAL A 30 -3.86 6.29 16.58
C VAL A 30 -4.92 5.25 16.19
N PHE A 31 -4.68 4.49 15.11
CA PHE A 31 -5.59 3.46 14.58
C PHE A 31 -5.06 2.02 14.78
N GLY A 32 -3.97 1.85 15.53
CA GLY A 32 -3.31 0.56 15.73
C GLY A 32 -1.90 0.52 15.16
N ALA A 33 -1.29 -0.66 15.19
CA ALA A 33 0.03 -0.86 14.62
C ALA A 33 -0.06 -0.92 13.09
N GLY A 34 0.91 -0.33 12.41
CA GLY A 34 1.03 -0.37 10.96
C GLY A 34 2.43 -0.73 10.51
N PHE A 35 2.58 -1.04 9.23
CA PHE A 35 3.87 -1.32 8.61
C PHE A 35 3.90 -0.73 7.18
N VAL A 36 5.11 -0.53 6.67
CA VAL A 36 5.32 -0.12 5.28
C VAL A 36 5.11 -1.34 4.38
N SER A 37 4.13 -1.28 3.47
CA SER A 37 3.83 -2.39 2.55
C SER A 37 4.57 -2.27 1.22
N HIS A 38 4.86 -1.05 0.78
CA HIS A 38 5.55 -0.77 -0.47
C HIS A 38 6.62 0.32 -0.32
N ILE A 39 7.71 0.17 -1.06
CA ILE A 39 8.77 1.20 -1.19
C ILE A 39 9.07 1.51 -2.65
N CYS A 40 9.54 2.73 -2.91
CA CYS A 40 10.09 3.12 -4.20
C CYS A 40 11.52 2.55 -4.33
N LEU A 41 11.81 1.88 -5.44
CA LEU A 41 13.14 1.30 -5.67
C LEU A 41 14.19 2.32 -6.09
N ASN A 42 13.78 3.52 -6.53
CA ASN A 42 14.71 4.53 -7.01
C ASN A 42 15.34 5.34 -5.85
N ASP A 43 14.55 5.68 -4.83
CA ASP A 43 14.93 6.61 -3.77
C ASP A 43 14.53 6.14 -2.35
N GLY A 44 13.88 4.97 -2.23
CA GLY A 44 13.56 4.35 -0.95
C GLY A 44 12.41 5.00 -0.19
N VAL A 45 11.64 5.91 -0.80
CA VAL A 45 10.48 6.52 -0.13
C VAL A 45 9.35 5.51 0.07
N VAL A 46 8.47 5.81 1.04
CA VAL A 46 7.29 4.99 1.33
C VAL A 46 6.26 5.13 0.21
N GLU A 47 5.83 3.99 -0.32
CA GLU A 47 4.85 3.90 -1.41
C GLU A 47 3.54 3.21 -1.01
N GLY A 48 3.48 2.66 0.20
CA GLY A 48 2.26 2.04 0.72
C GLY A 48 2.38 1.68 2.18
N LEU A 49 1.24 1.72 2.87
CA LEU A 49 1.08 1.44 4.28
C LEU A 49 -0.09 0.48 4.50
N GLU A 50 -0.03 -0.31 5.56
CA GLU A 50 -1.10 -1.21 5.97
C GLU A 50 -1.16 -1.33 7.49
N LEU A 51 -2.36 -1.47 8.05
CA LEU A 51 -2.58 -1.68 9.48
C LEU A 51 -2.71 -3.18 9.79
N LEU A 52 -2.18 -3.62 10.93
CA LEU A 52 -2.21 -5.04 11.32
C LEU A 52 -3.60 -5.49 11.79
N GLU A 53 -4.26 -4.69 12.60
CA GLU A 53 -5.53 -5.08 13.24
C GLU A 53 -6.76 -4.52 12.50
N THR A 54 -6.58 -3.42 11.79
CA THR A 54 -7.66 -2.73 11.07
C THR A 54 -7.55 -3.05 9.57
N PRO A 55 -8.63 -3.48 8.89
CA PRO A 55 -8.60 -3.82 7.46
C PRO A 55 -8.51 -2.56 6.60
N CYS A 56 -7.32 -1.95 6.57
CA CYS A 56 -7.06 -0.67 5.93
C CYS A 56 -5.62 -0.66 5.38
N PHE A 57 -5.50 -0.23 4.13
CA PHE A 57 -4.23 -0.01 3.47
C PHE A 57 -4.30 1.24 2.59
N SER A 58 -3.14 1.75 2.18
CA SER A 58 -3.02 2.81 1.20
C SER A 58 -1.78 2.62 0.32
N VAL A 59 -1.80 3.25 -0.85
CA VAL A 59 -0.64 3.39 -1.74
C VAL A 59 -0.47 4.85 -2.16
N GLN A 60 0.76 5.24 -2.48
CA GLN A 60 1.12 6.62 -2.82
C GLN A 60 1.04 6.89 -4.33
N TYR A 61 1.18 5.84 -5.16
CA TYR A 61 1.01 5.87 -6.61
C TYR A 61 -0.46 5.69 -7.04
N HIS A 62 -0.72 5.83 -8.33
CA HIS A 62 -2.04 5.71 -8.96
C HIS A 62 -2.29 4.29 -9.49
N PRO A 63 -2.99 3.40 -8.75
CA PRO A 63 -3.28 2.04 -9.20
C PRO A 63 -4.29 1.96 -10.34
N GLU A 64 -5.09 3.00 -10.56
CA GLU A 64 -6.02 3.12 -11.70
C GLU A 64 -5.32 3.42 -13.03
N ALA A 65 -4.08 3.90 -12.96
CA ALA A 65 -3.32 4.42 -14.08
C ALA A 65 -4.05 5.54 -14.86
N ALA A 66 -4.05 5.49 -16.20
CA ALA A 66 -4.65 6.48 -17.12
C ALA A 66 -3.97 7.88 -17.14
N ALA A 67 -2.77 8.03 -17.69
CA ALA A 67 -1.95 7.05 -18.41
C ALA A 67 -0.98 6.31 -17.49
N GLY A 68 -0.56 5.10 -17.88
CA GLY A 68 0.41 4.32 -17.13
C GLY A 68 0.23 2.81 -17.29
N PRO A 69 1.15 2.00 -16.71
CA PRO A 69 1.02 0.54 -16.63
C PRO A 69 -0.07 0.11 -15.64
N HIS A 70 -0.58 -1.11 -15.80
CA HIS A 70 -1.69 -1.66 -15.00
C HIS A 70 -1.22 -2.68 -13.94
N ASP A 71 0.09 -2.71 -13.62
CA ASP A 71 0.70 -3.70 -12.74
C ASP A 71 0.10 -3.67 -11.31
N ALA A 72 -0.43 -2.51 -10.91
CA ALA A 72 -1.01 -2.23 -9.60
C ALA A 72 -2.53 -2.42 -9.49
N ASN A 73 -3.23 -2.82 -10.57
CA ASN A 73 -4.69 -2.94 -10.56
C ASN A 73 -5.23 -3.94 -9.52
N TYR A 74 -4.44 -4.94 -9.12
CA TYR A 74 -4.82 -5.93 -8.10
C TYR A 74 -5.18 -5.32 -6.74
N LEU A 75 -4.73 -4.08 -6.47
CA LEU A 75 -5.07 -3.38 -5.23
C LEU A 75 -6.58 -3.09 -5.14
N PHE A 76 -7.28 -2.97 -6.26
CA PHE A 76 -8.74 -2.89 -6.27
C PHE A 76 -9.39 -4.21 -5.84
N ASP A 77 -8.88 -5.34 -6.33
CA ASP A 77 -9.34 -6.66 -5.89
C ASP A 77 -9.06 -6.85 -4.39
N HIS A 78 -7.86 -6.49 -3.93
CA HIS A 78 -7.51 -6.53 -2.52
C HIS A 78 -8.44 -5.68 -1.63
N PHE A 79 -8.80 -4.47 -2.09
CA PHE A 79 -9.79 -3.65 -1.39
C PHE A 79 -11.17 -4.32 -1.31
N VAL A 80 -11.64 -4.91 -2.41
CA VAL A 80 -12.91 -5.65 -2.44
C VAL A 80 -12.87 -6.84 -1.48
N ASP A 81 -11.77 -7.59 -1.45
CA ASP A 81 -11.58 -8.74 -0.56
C ASP A 81 -11.63 -8.31 0.92
N LEU A 82 -11.00 -7.19 1.28
CA LEU A 82 -11.08 -6.64 2.64
C LEU A 82 -12.53 -6.31 3.04
N MET A 83 -13.30 -5.66 2.15
CA MET A 83 -14.71 -5.37 2.43
C MET A 83 -15.54 -6.65 2.63
N GLN A 84 -15.29 -7.68 1.83
CA GLN A 84 -15.99 -8.97 1.93
C GLN A 84 -15.63 -9.71 3.22
N ALA A 85 -14.36 -9.69 3.63
CA ALA A 85 -13.88 -10.30 4.86
C ALA A 85 -14.55 -9.65 6.09
N VAL A 86 -14.63 -8.31 6.13
CA VAL A 86 -15.32 -7.59 7.21
C VAL A 86 -16.80 -7.95 7.28
N LYS A 87 -17.48 -8.03 6.14
CA LYS A 87 -18.90 -8.42 6.08
C LYS A 87 -19.14 -9.85 6.58
N SER A 88 -18.20 -10.76 6.33
CA SER A 88 -18.33 -12.17 6.73
C SER A 88 -18.09 -12.39 8.23
N ASN A 89 -17.42 -11.46 8.89
CA ASN A 89 -17.11 -11.50 10.32
C ASN A 89 -18.11 -10.72 11.19
N ALA A 90 -19.14 -10.11 10.59
CA ALA A 90 -20.22 -9.37 11.25
C ALA A 90 -21.49 -10.23 11.36
#